data_AF-A0A969FTR9-F1
#
_entry.id   AF-A0A969FTR9-F1
#
_cell.length_a   1.000
_cell.length_b   1.000
_cell.length_c   1.000
_cell.angle_alpha   90.00
_cell.angle_beta   90.00
_cell.angle_gamma   90.00
#
_symmetry.space_group_name_H-M   'P 1'
#
loop_
_entity.id
_entity.type
_entity.pdbx_description
1 polymer ?
#
loop_
_entity_poly.entity_id
_entity_poly.type
_entity_poly.pdbx_seq_one_letter_code
_entity_poly.pdbx_strand_id
1 'polypeptide(L)'
;MTMLPIRRLVIYKHGVGYFERRGPVQGEALRLTFPRPAMDDVLKSLVALDRGSGQVLSLDFETPEDRAELLAKGSIHLSDTHTLLDLVRDLRGRQVRCHLNDGGESGDEGIEGVVVGVTCGGEKPLDGAVVSIYRPDQQQVQTVPLADIRCLHLLDEAAASDLRYFLRAAQSEEDRRSATLHLSPGDHDILVGYIAPAPAWRVSYRMLVEGPEPSPPSSPSATLDDRPATVLLQGWGLFDNQLEEDLEQVHLTLVAGMPVSFRYRLYEPKTPERPLVQDEERTVNAPVFFEGAPPLRRLPPSQPGWEGRN
;
A
#
# COMPACT_ATOMS: atom_id res chain seq x y z
N MET A 1 0.60 22.14 -13.30
CA MET A 1 0.95 20.71 -13.38
C MET A 1 1.09 20.38 -14.85
N THR A 2 2.32 20.18 -15.31
CA THR A 2 2.61 19.87 -16.72
C THR A 2 2.19 18.43 -16.98
N MET A 3 1.05 18.24 -17.64
CA MET A 3 0.52 16.91 -17.94
C MET A 3 1.25 16.39 -19.18
N LEU A 4 1.87 15.20 -19.10
CA LEU A 4 2.54 14.56 -20.22
C LEU A 4 1.51 13.71 -21.00
N PRO A 5 1.02 14.16 -22.17
CA PRO A 5 -0.12 13.51 -22.82
C PRO A 5 0.27 12.20 -23.50
N ILE A 6 -0.69 11.29 -23.61
CA ILE A 6 -0.54 10.07 -24.43
C ILE A 6 -0.48 10.44 -25.91
N ARG A 7 0.52 9.90 -26.62
CA ARG A 7 0.69 10.08 -28.08
C ARG A 7 0.59 8.79 -28.87
N ARG A 8 0.83 7.65 -28.24
CA ARG A 8 0.67 6.34 -28.89
C ARG A 8 0.09 5.32 -27.93
N LEU A 9 -0.83 4.51 -28.46
CA LEU A 9 -1.55 3.48 -27.74
C LEU A 9 -1.60 2.21 -28.58
N VAL A 10 -1.21 1.07 -27.99
CA VAL A 10 -1.35 -0.25 -28.61
C VAL A 10 -2.20 -1.11 -27.70
N ILE A 11 -3.38 -1.54 -28.16
CA ILE A 11 -4.31 -2.35 -27.37
C ILE A 11 -4.33 -3.78 -27.89
N TYR A 12 -4.19 -4.73 -26.97
CA TYR A 12 -4.23 -6.16 -27.27
C TYR A 12 -5.53 -6.80 -26.76
N LYS A 13 -5.97 -7.89 -27.39
CA LYS A 13 -7.22 -8.58 -27.00
C LYS A 13 -7.22 -9.20 -25.61
N HIS A 14 -6.05 -9.56 -25.06
CA HIS A 14 -5.89 -10.19 -23.74
C HIS A 14 -5.94 -9.22 -22.54
N GLY A 15 -6.36 -7.96 -22.75
CA GLY A 15 -6.58 -7.03 -21.64
C GLY A 15 -5.35 -6.22 -21.21
N VAL A 16 -4.36 -6.09 -22.09
CA VAL A 16 -3.13 -5.34 -21.85
C VAL A 16 -2.98 -4.27 -22.94
N GLY A 17 -2.50 -3.10 -22.56
CA GLY A 17 -2.16 -2.01 -23.48
C GLY A 17 -0.73 -1.51 -23.27
N TYR A 18 -0.08 -1.09 -24.35
CA TYR A 18 1.15 -0.30 -24.30
C TYR A 18 0.80 1.17 -24.52
N PHE A 19 1.24 2.02 -23.61
CA PHE A 19 0.98 3.45 -23.57
C PHE A 19 2.30 4.20 -23.69
N GLU A 20 2.32 5.20 -24.55
CA GLU A 20 3.47 6.07 -24.74
C GLU A 20 3.03 7.53 -24.58
N ARG A 21 3.57 8.19 -23.57
CA ARG A 21 3.37 9.60 -23.26
C ARG A 21 4.55 10.42 -23.76
N ARG A 22 4.28 11.56 -24.39
CA ARG A 22 5.34 12.44 -24.94
C ARG A 22 4.99 13.91 -24.84
N GLY A 23 5.99 14.74 -24.52
CA GLY A 23 5.86 16.19 -24.53
C GLY A 23 6.94 16.92 -23.74
N PRO A 24 6.94 18.25 -23.83
CA PRO A 24 7.89 19.09 -23.13
C PRO A 24 7.60 19.12 -21.62
N VAL A 25 8.65 19.06 -20.82
CA VAL A 25 8.60 19.15 -19.35
C VAL A 25 9.66 20.15 -18.90
N GLN A 26 9.33 21.01 -17.94
CA GLN A 26 10.26 21.96 -17.35
C GLN A 26 10.48 21.63 -15.87
N GLY A 27 11.73 21.75 -15.42
CA GLY A 27 12.12 21.51 -14.03
C GLY A 27 12.71 20.13 -13.79
N GLU A 28 12.98 19.83 -12.53
CA GLU A 28 13.82 18.68 -12.12
C GLU A 28 13.00 17.43 -11.77
N ALA A 29 11.67 17.48 -11.85
CA ALA A 29 10.82 16.34 -11.49
C ALA A 29 9.54 16.26 -12.33
N LEU A 30 9.20 15.04 -12.75
CA LEU A 30 7.93 14.72 -13.40
C LEU A 30 7.20 13.64 -12.60
N ARG A 31 6.03 13.99 -12.05
CA ARG A 31 5.16 13.06 -11.34
C ARG A 31 4.13 12.45 -12.30
N LEU A 32 4.07 11.12 -12.33
CA LEU A 32 3.09 10.32 -13.06
C LEU A 32 2.19 9.60 -12.07
N THR A 33 0.91 9.45 -12.39
CA THR A 33 -0.06 8.77 -11.53
C THR A 33 -0.70 7.59 -12.26
N PHE A 34 -0.73 6.44 -11.62
CA PHE A 34 -1.25 5.18 -12.17
C PHE A 34 -2.30 4.58 -11.24
N PRO A 35 -3.25 3.76 -11.75
CA PRO A 35 -4.10 2.96 -10.89
C PRO A 35 -3.26 1.93 -10.14
N ARG A 36 -3.53 1.68 -8.85
CA ARG A 36 -2.83 0.68 -8.04
C ARG A 36 -2.76 -0.70 -8.72
N PRO A 37 -3.84 -1.23 -9.34
CA PRO A 37 -3.77 -2.53 -10.02
C PRO A 37 -2.82 -2.57 -11.21
N ALA A 38 -2.45 -1.42 -11.79
CA ALA A 38 -1.53 -1.33 -12.93
C ALA A 38 -0.05 -1.30 -12.51
N MET A 39 0.24 -1.08 -11.21
CA MET A 39 1.61 -0.84 -10.75
C MET A 39 2.56 -2.01 -11.03
N ASP A 40 2.09 -3.25 -10.92
CA ASP A 40 2.89 -4.44 -11.24
C ASP A 40 3.41 -4.43 -12.69
N ASP A 41 2.56 -4.05 -13.64
CA ASP A 41 2.89 -4.01 -15.07
C ASP A 41 3.76 -2.80 -15.40
N VAL A 42 3.46 -1.65 -14.78
CA VAL A 42 4.24 -0.41 -14.93
C VAL A 42 5.67 -0.61 -14.43
N LEU A 43 5.87 -1.15 -13.23
CA LEU A 43 7.21 -1.41 -12.67
C LEU A 43 8.07 -2.31 -13.55
N LYS A 44 7.42 -3.22 -14.28
CA LYS A 44 8.10 -4.19 -15.14
C LYS A 44 8.51 -3.65 -16.50
N SER A 45 7.89 -2.56 -16.94
CA SER A 45 7.90 -2.13 -18.34
C SER A 45 8.16 -0.64 -18.55
N LEU A 46 8.14 0.17 -17.49
CA LEU A 46 8.30 1.61 -17.59
C LEU A 46 9.70 1.94 -18.11
N VAL A 47 9.72 2.67 -19.22
CA VAL A 47 10.90 3.24 -19.84
C VAL A 47 10.70 4.74 -19.93
N ALA A 48 11.68 5.51 -19.48
CA ALA A 48 11.70 6.96 -19.56
C ALA A 48 12.94 7.41 -20.31
N LEU A 49 12.75 8.30 -21.29
CA LEU A 49 13.81 8.83 -22.13
C LEU A 49 13.63 10.35 -22.25
N ASP A 50 14.72 11.09 -22.08
CA ASP A 50 14.79 12.47 -22.51
C ASP A 50 15.31 12.51 -23.95
N ARG A 51 14.53 13.12 -24.84
CA ARG A 51 14.85 13.30 -26.27
C ARG A 51 15.47 14.66 -26.56
N GLY A 52 15.52 15.55 -25.55
CA GLY A 52 16.20 16.84 -25.60
C GLY A 52 17.67 16.71 -25.20
N SER A 53 18.18 17.72 -24.52
CA SER A 53 19.57 17.78 -24.05
C SER A 53 19.75 17.39 -22.57
N GLY A 54 18.66 17.11 -21.86
CA GLY A 54 18.70 16.74 -20.45
C GLY A 54 18.88 15.23 -20.24
N GLN A 55 18.74 14.81 -18.98
CA GLN A 55 18.88 13.42 -18.56
C GLN A 55 17.80 13.02 -17.56
N VAL A 56 17.36 11.75 -17.64
CA VAL A 56 16.60 11.09 -16.59
C VAL A 56 17.58 10.52 -15.58
N LEU A 57 17.52 10.98 -14.34
CA LEU A 57 18.47 10.65 -13.28
C LEU A 57 18.03 9.41 -12.48
N SER A 58 16.77 9.41 -12.03
CA SER A 58 16.21 8.32 -11.24
C SER A 58 14.70 8.26 -11.39
N LEU A 59 14.12 7.16 -10.90
CA LEU A 59 12.69 6.90 -10.87
C LEU A 59 12.32 6.35 -9.49
N ASP A 60 11.49 7.09 -8.78
CA ASP A 60 10.98 6.72 -7.48
C ASP A 60 9.53 6.29 -7.58
N PHE A 61 9.16 5.24 -6.85
CA PHE A 61 7.79 4.78 -6.74
C PHE A 61 7.33 4.87 -5.29
N GLU A 62 6.09 5.32 -5.07
CA GLU A 62 5.45 5.19 -3.77
C GLU A 62 5.38 3.70 -3.41
N THR A 63 5.86 3.30 -2.25
CA THR A 63 5.79 1.90 -1.80
C THR A 63 4.32 1.53 -1.55
N PRO A 64 3.86 0.31 -1.90
CA PRO A 64 2.55 -0.15 -1.46
C PRO A 64 2.65 -0.37 0.04
N GLU A 65 2.23 0.64 0.78
CA GLU A 65 1.89 0.43 2.17
C GLU A 65 0.48 -0.13 2.17
N ASP A 66 0.31 -1.39 2.58
CA ASP A 66 -1.01 -1.96 2.80
C ASP A 66 -1.66 -1.14 3.92
N ARG A 67 -2.80 -0.53 3.63
CA ARG A 67 -3.61 0.18 4.62
C ARG A 67 -3.76 -0.66 5.90
N ALA A 68 -3.99 -1.96 5.80
CA ALA A 68 -4.11 -2.83 6.97
C ALA A 68 -2.81 -2.90 7.79
N GLU A 69 -1.65 -2.96 7.14
CA GLU A 69 -0.35 -3.00 7.80
C GLU A 69 0.02 -1.63 8.41
N LEU A 70 -0.34 -0.52 7.76
CA LEU A 70 -0.15 0.82 8.32
C LEU A 70 -1.02 1.07 9.54
N LEU A 71 -2.29 0.67 9.47
CA LEU A 71 -3.21 0.79 10.59
C LEU A 71 -2.76 -0.11 11.75
N ALA A 72 -2.23 -1.31 11.47
CA ALA A 72 -1.68 -2.23 12.48
C ALA A 72 -0.37 -1.74 13.13
N LYS A 73 0.38 -0.86 12.47
CA LYS A 73 1.59 -0.23 13.03
C LYS A 73 1.27 0.94 13.98
N GLY A 74 0.09 1.54 13.84
CA GLY A 74 -0.35 2.63 14.70
C GLY A 74 -0.73 2.15 16.10
N SER A 75 -0.69 3.06 17.09
CA SER A 75 -1.18 2.74 18.44
C SER A 75 -2.72 2.77 18.54
N ILE A 76 -3.40 3.37 17.54
CA ILE A 76 -4.85 3.62 17.54
C ILE A 76 -5.51 2.79 16.44
N HIS A 77 -6.53 2.03 16.82
CA HIS A 77 -7.29 1.09 16.01
C HIS A 77 -8.78 1.32 16.20
N LEU A 78 -9.41 2.04 15.28
CA LEU A 78 -10.85 2.36 15.36
C LEU A 78 -11.65 1.38 14.50
N SER A 79 -12.62 0.69 15.10
CA SER A 79 -13.62 -0.07 14.35
C SER A 79 -14.77 0.82 13.87
N ASP A 80 -15.48 0.37 12.82
CA ASP A 80 -16.66 1.09 12.30
C ASP A 80 -17.86 1.09 13.27
N THR A 81 -17.81 0.27 14.32
CA THR A 81 -18.95 0.04 15.22
C THR A 81 -18.79 0.70 16.59
N HIS A 82 -17.56 0.80 17.10
CA HIS A 82 -17.29 1.23 18.48
C HIS A 82 -16.19 2.30 18.56
N THR A 83 -16.19 3.27 17.64
CA THR A 83 -15.11 4.25 17.44
C THR A 83 -14.62 4.95 18.72
N LEU A 84 -15.51 5.52 19.53
CA LEU A 84 -15.12 6.24 20.75
C LEU A 84 -14.62 5.27 21.85
N LEU A 85 -15.23 4.09 21.96
CA LEU A 85 -14.83 3.08 22.92
C LEU A 85 -13.41 2.57 22.61
N ASP A 86 -13.16 2.26 21.34
CA ASP A 86 -11.86 1.79 20.85
C ASP A 86 -10.79 2.88 21.01
N LEU A 87 -11.12 4.14 20.67
CA LEU A 87 -10.23 5.26 20.89
C LEU A 87 -9.82 5.38 22.37
N VAL A 88 -10.79 5.34 23.30
CA VAL A 88 -10.48 5.45 24.73
C VAL A 88 -9.68 4.25 25.24
N ARG A 89 -9.88 3.05 24.69
CA ARG A 89 -9.05 1.87 25.01
C ARG A 89 -7.59 2.09 24.64
N ASP A 90 -7.35 2.60 23.44
CA ASP A 90 -6.00 2.82 22.89
C ASP A 90 -5.29 4.03 23.51
N LEU A 91 -6.06 4.94 24.14
CA LEU A 91 -5.53 6.05 24.91
C LEU A 91 -5.08 5.67 26.33
N ARG A 92 -5.10 4.38 26.71
CA ARG A 92 -4.59 3.95 28.02
C ARG A 92 -3.16 4.45 28.24
N GLY A 93 -2.94 5.12 29.37
CA GLY A 93 -1.67 5.73 29.74
C GLY A 93 -1.43 7.12 29.14
N ARG A 94 -2.33 7.63 28.30
CA ARG A 94 -2.24 8.97 27.69
C ARG A 94 -3.00 10.01 28.51
N GLN A 95 -2.51 11.25 28.47
CA GLN A 95 -3.15 12.39 29.13
C GLN A 95 -4.27 12.96 28.25
N VAL A 96 -5.45 13.13 28.86
CA VAL A 96 -6.66 13.61 28.17
C VAL A 96 -7.43 14.59 29.05
N ARG A 97 -8.32 15.38 28.43
CA ARG A 97 -9.34 16.16 29.12
C ARG A 97 -10.72 15.83 28.55
N CYS A 98 -11.62 15.39 29.40
CA CYS A 98 -12.99 15.01 29.05
C CYS A 98 -13.97 16.12 29.45
N HIS A 99 -14.74 16.65 28.50
CA HIS A 99 -15.88 17.52 28.81
C HIS A 99 -17.14 16.67 28.88
N LEU A 100 -17.88 16.78 29.98
CA LEU A 100 -19.08 16.00 30.23
C LEU A 100 -20.34 16.73 29.75
N ASN A 101 -21.39 15.97 29.47
CA ASN A 101 -22.74 16.47 29.31
C ASN A 101 -23.28 16.89 30.68
N ASP A 102 -22.95 18.09 31.15
CA ASP A 102 -23.56 18.63 32.37
C ASP A 102 -24.72 19.57 32.04
N GLY A 103 -25.87 19.31 32.65
CA GLY A 103 -27.10 20.09 32.52
C GLY A 103 -27.17 21.30 33.48
N GLY A 104 -26.04 21.76 34.00
CA GLY A 104 -25.95 22.81 35.02
C GLY A 104 -24.95 23.90 34.68
N GLU A 105 -25.33 25.15 34.99
CA GLU A 105 -24.64 26.42 34.70
C GLU A 105 -23.30 26.63 35.45
N SER A 106 -22.44 25.62 35.56
CA SER A 106 -21.13 25.77 36.23
C SER A 106 -20.03 25.05 35.47
N GLY A 107 -19.35 25.84 34.64
CA GLY A 107 -17.95 25.62 34.23
C GLY A 107 -17.78 24.63 33.08
N ASP A 108 -17.22 25.13 31.98
CA ASP A 108 -16.54 24.35 30.94
C ASP A 108 -15.24 23.67 31.48
N GLU A 109 -15.20 23.33 32.77
CA GLU A 109 -14.08 22.69 33.44
C GLU A 109 -14.10 21.18 33.16
N GLY A 110 -13.44 20.78 32.09
CA GLY A 110 -13.27 19.37 31.74
C GLY A 110 -12.46 18.59 32.79
N ILE A 111 -12.71 17.28 32.86
CA ILE A 111 -11.94 16.35 33.69
C ILE A 111 -10.62 16.04 33.00
N GLU A 112 -9.55 16.67 33.45
CA GLU A 112 -8.19 16.31 33.02
C GLU A 112 -7.59 15.16 33.86
N GLY A 113 -6.84 14.27 33.20
CA GLY A 113 -6.06 13.20 33.85
C GLY A 113 -5.48 12.18 32.85
N VAL A 114 -4.98 11.07 33.37
CA VAL A 114 -4.42 9.96 32.58
C VAL A 114 -5.46 8.85 32.45
N VAL A 115 -5.70 8.36 31.23
CA VAL A 115 -6.65 7.26 31.01
C VAL A 115 -6.08 5.97 31.58
N VAL A 116 -6.79 5.33 32.51
CA VAL A 116 -6.45 4.00 33.04
C VAL A 116 -7.03 2.92 32.12
N GLY A 117 -8.22 3.16 31.58
CA GLY A 117 -8.90 2.30 30.63
C GLY A 117 -10.41 2.46 30.70
N VAL A 118 -11.11 1.58 29.98
CA VAL A 118 -12.58 1.52 29.98
C VAL A 118 -13.04 0.14 30.44
N THR A 119 -14.09 0.13 31.26
CA THR A 119 -14.79 -1.08 31.71
C THR A 119 -16.14 -1.13 31.02
N CYS A 120 -16.46 -2.26 30.37
CA CYS A 120 -17.73 -2.48 29.68
C CYS A 120 -18.58 -3.49 30.47
N GLY A 121 -19.90 -3.26 30.55
CA GLY A 121 -20.84 -4.20 31.18
C GLY A 121 -21.52 -5.12 30.16
N GLY A 122 -21.40 -6.43 30.33
CA GLY A 122 -22.24 -7.43 29.63
C GLY A 122 -22.01 -7.58 28.11
N GLU A 123 -23.01 -8.14 27.42
CA GLU A 123 -22.98 -8.43 25.96
C GLU A 123 -23.06 -7.17 25.07
N LYS A 124 -23.51 -6.04 25.60
CA LYS A 124 -23.59 -4.75 24.89
C LYS A 124 -22.53 -3.79 25.42
N PRO A 125 -21.34 -3.72 24.80
CA PRO A 125 -20.19 -3.05 25.39
C PRO A 125 -20.33 -1.53 25.55
N LEU A 126 -21.31 -0.89 24.90
CA LEU A 126 -21.62 0.53 25.05
C LEU A 126 -22.58 0.81 26.21
N ASP A 127 -23.47 -0.13 26.55
CA ASP A 127 -24.45 0.02 27.62
C ASP A 127 -23.71 -0.11 28.96
N GLY A 128 -23.50 1.02 29.63
CA GLY A 128 -22.78 1.06 30.91
C GLY A 128 -21.25 1.02 30.79
N ALA A 129 -20.68 1.41 29.64
CA ALA A 129 -19.24 1.63 29.54
C ALA A 129 -18.80 2.79 30.46
N VAL A 130 -17.76 2.57 31.26
CA VAL A 130 -17.21 3.55 32.20
C VAL A 130 -15.72 3.73 31.96
N VAL A 131 -15.29 4.97 31.76
CA VAL A 131 -13.90 5.36 31.60
C VAL A 131 -13.31 5.71 32.96
N SER A 132 -12.16 5.13 33.28
CA SER A 132 -11.43 5.43 34.52
C SER A 132 -10.27 6.37 34.21
N ILE A 133 -10.26 7.52 34.87
CA ILE A 133 -9.26 8.59 34.69
C ILE A 133 -8.51 8.78 36.01
N TYR A 134 -7.19 8.61 35.99
CA TYR A 134 -6.32 8.89 37.13
C TYR A 134 -5.93 10.37 37.16
N ARG A 135 -6.14 11.02 38.30
CA ARG A 135 -5.82 12.43 38.57
C ARG A 135 -4.58 12.52 39.46
N PRO A 136 -3.40 12.85 38.90
CA PRO A 136 -2.14 12.78 39.64
C PRO A 136 -2.05 13.81 40.78
N ASP A 137 -2.65 14.97 40.60
CA ASP A 137 -2.72 16.08 41.56
C ASP A 137 -3.50 15.70 42.83
N GLN A 138 -4.55 14.89 42.67
CA GLN A 138 -5.43 14.45 43.75
C GLN A 138 -5.17 12.99 44.18
N GLN A 139 -4.26 12.29 43.49
CA GLN A 139 -3.99 10.85 43.66
C GLN A 139 -5.26 9.98 43.66
N GLN A 140 -6.26 10.36 42.85
CA GLN A 140 -7.55 9.67 42.80
C GLN A 140 -7.86 9.12 41.42
N VAL A 141 -8.65 8.05 41.37
CA VAL A 141 -9.23 7.53 40.12
C VAL A 141 -10.69 7.94 40.07
N GLN A 142 -11.05 8.71 39.06
CA GLN A 142 -12.42 9.14 38.81
C GLN A 142 -13.00 8.32 37.66
N THR A 143 -14.21 7.80 37.86
CA THR A 143 -14.96 7.05 36.84
C THR A 143 -16.00 7.92 36.18
N VAL A 144 -16.06 7.89 34.86
CA VAL A 144 -16.95 8.70 34.03
C VAL A 144 -17.70 7.77 33.07
N PRO A 145 -19.04 7.80 33.01
CA PRO A 145 -19.78 7.06 31.99
C PRO A 145 -19.37 7.53 30.58
N LEU A 146 -19.04 6.59 29.68
CA LEU A 146 -18.61 6.91 28.31
C LEU A 146 -19.68 7.74 27.56
N ALA A 147 -20.96 7.48 27.85
CA ALA A 147 -22.10 8.19 27.26
C ALA A 147 -22.19 9.68 27.69
N ASP A 148 -21.58 10.03 28.83
CA ASP A 148 -21.59 11.41 29.33
C ASP A 148 -20.45 12.23 28.72
N ILE A 149 -19.46 11.60 28.05
CA ILE A 149 -18.34 12.31 27.44
C ILE A 149 -18.80 12.95 26.12
N ARG A 150 -18.84 14.29 26.10
CA ARG A 150 -19.19 15.09 24.93
C ARG A 150 -18.00 15.42 24.05
N CYS A 151 -16.86 15.71 24.69
CA CYS A 151 -15.63 16.06 24.00
C CYS A 151 -14.44 15.44 24.71
N LEU A 152 -13.50 14.91 23.94
CA LEU A 152 -12.25 14.35 24.43
C LEU A 152 -11.09 15.11 23.80
N HIS A 153 -10.40 15.91 24.61
CA HIS A 153 -9.17 16.58 24.22
C HIS A 153 -7.98 15.66 24.48
N LEU A 154 -7.20 15.38 23.43
CA LEU A 154 -5.92 14.69 23.51
C LEU A 154 -4.85 15.70 23.94
N LEU A 155 -4.30 15.53 25.13
CA LEU A 155 -3.22 16.40 25.64
C LEU A 155 -1.83 15.80 25.36
N ASP A 156 -1.77 14.51 25.03
CA ASP A 156 -0.58 13.83 24.55
C ASP A 156 -0.40 14.02 23.04
N GLU A 157 0.72 14.64 22.63
CA GLU A 157 0.99 14.96 21.22
C GLU A 157 1.22 13.70 20.36
N ALA A 158 1.78 12.63 20.93
CA ALA A 158 1.99 11.39 20.20
C ALA A 158 0.65 10.73 19.88
N ALA A 159 -0.28 10.67 20.83
CA ALA A 159 -1.64 10.17 20.61
C ALA A 159 -2.41 11.03 19.59
N ALA A 160 -2.27 12.36 19.64
CA ALA A 160 -2.85 13.25 18.65
C ALA A 160 -2.26 13.02 17.25
N SER A 161 -0.95 12.79 17.16
CA SER A 161 -0.26 12.45 15.91
C SER A 161 -0.72 11.11 15.35
N ASP A 162 -0.82 10.08 16.19
CA ASP A 162 -1.28 8.74 15.82
C ASP A 162 -2.72 8.79 15.30
N LEU A 163 -3.61 9.56 15.94
CA LEU A 163 -5.00 9.70 15.49
C LEU A 163 -5.06 10.41 14.12
N ARG A 164 -4.30 11.49 13.94
CA ARG A 164 -4.19 12.17 12.64
C ARG A 164 -3.65 11.24 11.56
N TYR A 165 -2.66 10.41 11.90
CA TYR A 165 -2.09 9.42 11.00
C TYR A 165 -3.14 8.39 10.59
N PHE A 166 -3.86 7.79 11.54
CA PHE A 166 -4.96 6.86 11.29
C PHE A 166 -6.03 7.48 10.37
N LEU A 167 -6.47 8.70 10.67
CA LEU A 167 -7.51 9.38 9.89
C LEU A 167 -7.04 9.75 8.47
N ARG A 168 -5.75 10.03 8.28
CA ARG A 168 -5.17 10.23 6.93
C ARG A 168 -5.08 8.90 6.17
N ALA A 169 -4.64 7.84 6.83
CA ALA A 169 -4.60 6.50 6.23
C ALA A 169 -6.01 6.01 5.85
N ALA A 170 -7.03 6.35 6.65
CA ALA A 170 -8.43 6.06 6.34
C ALA A 170 -9.02 6.91 5.18
N GLN A 171 -8.49 8.12 4.96
CA GLN A 171 -8.88 9.00 3.84
C GLN A 171 -8.17 8.66 2.53
N SER A 172 -7.03 7.97 2.58
CA SER A 172 -6.25 7.65 1.39
C SER A 172 -7.09 6.76 0.47
N GLU A 173 -7.67 7.37 -0.57
CA GLU A 173 -8.21 6.66 -1.73
C GLU A 173 -7.07 5.89 -2.37
N GLU A 174 -6.92 4.65 -1.91
CA GLU A 174 -5.81 3.75 -2.18
C GLU A 174 -5.79 3.23 -3.63
N ASP A 175 -6.55 3.85 -4.54
CA ASP A 175 -6.71 3.37 -5.92
C ASP A 175 -5.66 3.93 -6.86
N ARG A 176 -4.90 4.96 -6.46
CA ARG A 176 -3.83 5.53 -7.29
C ARG A 176 -2.48 5.54 -6.58
N ARG A 177 -1.42 5.49 -7.37
CA ARG A 177 -0.02 5.51 -6.94
C ARG A 177 0.79 6.37 -7.87
N SER A 178 1.77 7.07 -7.30
CA SER A 178 2.65 7.93 -8.08
C SER A 178 4.03 7.34 -8.32
N ALA A 179 4.57 7.64 -9.50
CA ALA A 179 5.96 7.46 -9.85
C ALA A 179 6.56 8.82 -10.20
N THR A 180 7.68 9.16 -9.58
CA THR A 180 8.36 10.44 -9.78
C THR A 180 9.66 10.21 -10.53
N LEU A 181 9.75 10.75 -11.74
CA LEU A 181 11.00 10.81 -12.49
C LEU A 181 11.77 12.04 -12.03
N HIS A 182 13.03 11.86 -11.65
CA HIS A 182 13.95 12.95 -11.39
C HIS A 182 14.77 13.24 -12.65
N LEU A 183 14.85 14.51 -13.02
CA LEU A 183 15.43 15.01 -14.25
C LEU A 183 16.58 15.97 -13.91
N SER A 184 17.55 16.10 -14.81
CA SER A 184 18.56 17.18 -14.70
C SER A 184 17.88 18.56 -14.76
N PRO A 185 18.45 19.65 -14.20
CA PRO A 185 17.83 20.97 -14.32
C PRO A 185 17.69 21.43 -15.78
N GLY A 186 16.51 21.92 -16.18
CA GLY A 186 16.28 22.54 -17.48
C GLY A 186 14.95 22.23 -18.14
N ASP A 187 14.92 22.38 -19.46
CA ASP A 187 13.82 21.99 -20.34
C ASP A 187 14.10 20.59 -20.94
N HIS A 188 13.06 19.76 -21.01
CA HIS A 188 13.14 18.36 -21.45
C HIS A 188 12.09 18.06 -22.52
N ASP A 189 12.35 17.11 -23.40
CA ASP A 189 11.33 16.45 -24.24
C ASP A 189 11.21 14.99 -23.80
N ILE A 190 10.29 14.72 -22.88
CA ILE A 190 10.20 13.42 -22.21
C ILE A 190 9.33 12.46 -23.01
N LEU A 191 9.81 11.23 -23.18
CA LEU A 191 9.04 10.07 -23.61
C LEU A 191 8.97 9.07 -22.46
N VAL A 192 7.75 8.69 -22.07
CA VAL A 192 7.51 7.60 -21.12
C VAL A 192 6.68 6.51 -21.78
N GLY A 193 7.22 5.30 -21.87
CA GLY A 193 6.52 4.12 -22.37
C GLY A 193 6.28 3.13 -21.23
N TYR A 194 5.09 2.54 -21.14
CA TYR A 194 4.76 1.54 -20.13
C TYR A 194 3.61 0.63 -20.60
N ILE A 195 3.49 -0.52 -19.95
CA ILE A 195 2.39 -1.46 -20.10
C ILE A 195 1.44 -1.30 -18.91
N ALA A 196 0.14 -1.33 -19.17
CA ALA A 196 -0.89 -1.34 -18.13
C ALA A 196 -2.10 -2.17 -18.57
N PRO A 197 -2.96 -2.62 -17.63
CA PRO A 197 -4.25 -3.21 -17.97
C PRO A 197 -5.08 -2.25 -18.84
N ALA A 198 -5.68 -2.79 -19.89
CA ALA A 198 -6.53 -2.04 -20.82
C ALA A 198 -7.72 -2.90 -21.23
N PRO A 199 -8.92 -2.33 -21.45
CA PRO A 199 -10.07 -3.09 -21.89
C PRO A 199 -9.78 -3.74 -23.25
N ALA A 200 -10.25 -4.98 -23.43
CA ALA A 200 -10.11 -5.68 -24.69
C ALA A 200 -10.90 -4.96 -25.79
N TRP A 201 -10.24 -4.70 -26.92
CA TRP A 201 -10.89 -4.12 -28.08
C TRP A 201 -11.75 -5.16 -28.81
N ARG A 202 -12.86 -4.70 -29.38
CA ARG A 202 -13.88 -5.52 -30.05
C ARG A 202 -13.93 -5.15 -31.53
N VAL A 203 -14.33 -6.10 -32.37
CA VAL A 203 -14.56 -5.84 -33.79
C VAL A 203 -16.03 -6.01 -34.12
N SER A 204 -16.57 -5.12 -34.95
CA SER A 204 -17.88 -5.28 -35.56
C SER A 204 -17.75 -5.10 -37.07
N TYR A 205 -18.38 -5.98 -37.85
CA TYR A 205 -18.39 -5.89 -39.31
C TYR A 205 -19.82 -5.78 -39.82
N ARG A 206 -20.03 -4.98 -40.87
CA ARG A 206 -21.29 -4.88 -41.61
C ARG A 206 -21.02 -5.03 -43.09
N MET A 207 -21.84 -5.82 -43.76
CA MET A 207 -21.77 -6.02 -45.21
C MET A 207 -23.04 -5.43 -45.83
N LEU A 208 -22.85 -4.53 -46.79
CA LEU A 208 -23.91 -4.00 -47.62
C LEU A 208 -23.72 -4.55 -49.02
N VAL A 209 -24.76 -5.17 -49.58
CA VAL A 209 -24.76 -5.71 -50.93
C VAL A 209 -25.71 -4.88 -51.75
N GLU A 210 -25.18 -4.18 -52.74
CA GLU A 210 -25.95 -3.44 -53.75
C GLU A 210 -26.04 -4.32 -55.00
N GLY A 211 -27.22 -4.94 -55.19
CA GLY A 211 -27.56 -5.66 -56.41
C GLY A 211 -27.89 -4.70 -57.56
N PRO A 212 -27.84 -5.17 -58.82
CA PRO A 212 -28.31 -4.37 -59.95
C PRO A 212 -29.80 -4.00 -59.78
N GLU A 213 -30.18 -2.77 -60.14
CA GLU A 213 -31.60 -2.37 -60.13
C GLU A 213 -32.44 -3.32 -61.01
N PRO A 214 -33.65 -3.71 -60.56
CA PRO A 214 -34.53 -4.53 -61.38
C PRO A 214 -34.96 -3.75 -62.62
N SER A 215 -34.48 -4.20 -63.80
CA SER A 215 -34.97 -3.71 -65.09
C SER A 215 -36.51 -3.88 -65.16
N PRO A 216 -37.29 -2.90 -65.66
CA PRO A 216 -38.74 -3.06 -65.79
C PRO A 216 -39.10 -4.26 -66.68
N PRO A 217 -40.21 -4.97 -66.40
CA PRO A 217 -40.52 -6.26 -67.01
C PRO A 217 -40.85 -6.09 -68.49
N SER A 218 -39.83 -6.21 -69.35
CA SER A 218 -39.98 -6.12 -70.80
C SER A 218 -39.13 -7.16 -71.52
N SER A 219 -39.26 -8.44 -71.12
CA SER A 219 -39.24 -9.63 -72.00
C SER A 219 -39.13 -10.94 -71.18
N PRO A 220 -39.78 -12.04 -71.59
CA PRO A 220 -39.85 -13.30 -70.83
C PRO A 220 -38.63 -14.21 -71.05
N SER A 221 -37.43 -13.65 -71.16
CA SER A 221 -36.18 -14.42 -71.26
C SER A 221 -35.08 -13.74 -70.44
N ALA A 222 -35.26 -13.74 -69.12
CA ALA A 222 -34.21 -13.35 -68.18
C ALA A 222 -33.38 -14.59 -67.84
N THR A 223 -32.27 -14.77 -68.56
CA THR A 223 -31.17 -15.61 -68.07
C THR A 223 -30.58 -14.93 -66.82
N LEU A 224 -30.03 -15.75 -65.91
CA LEU A 224 -29.40 -15.34 -64.65
C LEU A 224 -28.55 -14.08 -64.89
N ASP A 225 -28.97 -12.94 -64.33
CA ASP A 225 -28.31 -11.63 -64.50
C ASP A 225 -26.89 -11.73 -63.90
N ASP A 226 -25.88 -12.00 -64.71
CA ASP A 226 -24.46 -12.15 -64.32
C ASP A 226 -23.79 -10.77 -64.12
N ARG A 227 -24.54 -9.81 -63.55
CA ARG A 227 -24.04 -8.45 -63.30
C ARG A 227 -23.33 -8.45 -61.94
N PRO A 228 -22.12 -7.88 -61.84
CA PRO A 228 -21.39 -7.85 -60.59
C PRO A 228 -22.17 -7.06 -59.54
N ALA A 229 -22.55 -7.72 -58.44
CA ALA A 229 -23.08 -7.06 -57.27
C ALA A 229 -21.95 -6.30 -56.56
N THR A 230 -22.20 -5.05 -56.19
CA THR A 230 -21.22 -4.28 -55.42
C THR A 230 -21.37 -4.65 -53.95
N VAL A 231 -20.29 -5.11 -53.32
CA VAL A 231 -20.27 -5.47 -51.90
C VAL A 231 -19.38 -4.50 -51.15
N LEU A 232 -19.97 -3.74 -50.23
CA LEU A 232 -19.25 -2.88 -49.30
C LEU A 232 -19.12 -3.58 -47.94
N LEU A 233 -17.88 -3.85 -47.53
CA LEU A 233 -17.57 -4.34 -46.19
C LEU A 233 -17.06 -3.19 -45.30
N GLN A 234 -17.78 -2.90 -44.23
CA GLN A 234 -17.37 -1.95 -43.20
C GLN A 234 -16.89 -2.70 -41.95
N GLY A 235 -15.68 -2.39 -41.47
CA GLY A 235 -15.13 -2.90 -40.22
C GLY A 235 -14.95 -1.80 -39.20
N TRP A 236 -15.35 -2.07 -37.95
CA TRP A 236 -15.26 -1.16 -36.81
C TRP A 236 -14.40 -1.79 -35.72
N GLY A 237 -13.39 -1.07 -35.24
CA GLY A 237 -12.68 -1.38 -34.00
C GLY A 237 -13.24 -0.55 -32.86
N LEU A 238 -13.76 -1.20 -31.83
CA LEU A 238 -14.32 -0.55 -30.65
C LEU A 238 -13.39 -0.79 -29.46
N PHE A 239 -13.05 0.28 -28.75
CA PHE A 239 -12.34 0.20 -27.48
C PHE A 239 -12.91 1.24 -26.52
N ASP A 240 -12.81 0.97 -25.23
CA ASP A 240 -13.30 1.85 -24.19
C ASP A 240 -12.11 2.67 -23.64
N ASN A 241 -12.20 4.01 -23.68
CA ASN A 241 -11.20 4.85 -23.02
C ASN A 241 -11.46 4.84 -21.50
N GLN A 242 -10.65 4.10 -20.75
CA GLN A 242 -10.68 4.07 -19.27
C GLN A 242 -9.62 4.97 -18.64
N LEU A 243 -8.98 5.82 -19.44
CA LEU A 243 -7.97 6.77 -18.98
C LEU A 243 -8.65 8.03 -18.42
N GLU A 244 -7.99 8.68 -17.47
CA GLU A 244 -8.41 9.97 -16.91
C GLU A 244 -7.92 11.16 -17.78
N GLU A 245 -7.79 10.95 -19.08
CA GLU A 245 -7.38 11.97 -20.04
C GLU A 245 -8.06 11.75 -21.40
N ASP A 246 -8.27 12.85 -22.12
CA ASP A 246 -8.78 12.82 -23.48
C ASP A 246 -7.69 12.37 -24.46
N LEU A 247 -8.07 11.51 -25.40
CA LEU A 247 -7.16 10.98 -26.42
C LEU A 247 -7.13 11.91 -27.64
N GLU A 248 -6.25 12.90 -27.60
CA GLU A 248 -6.07 13.86 -28.68
C GLU A 248 -4.87 13.53 -29.58
N GLN A 249 -5.11 13.40 -30.89
CA GLN A 249 -4.06 13.18 -31.90
C GLN A 249 -3.16 11.96 -31.57
N VAL A 250 -3.78 10.86 -31.13
CA VAL A 250 -3.08 9.63 -30.73
C VAL A 250 -2.91 8.65 -31.88
N HIS A 251 -1.74 8.00 -31.93
CA HIS A 251 -1.52 6.87 -32.82
C HIS A 251 -2.02 5.58 -32.17
N LEU A 252 -3.22 5.13 -32.56
CA LEU A 252 -3.84 3.91 -32.04
C LEU A 252 -3.48 2.69 -32.92
N THR A 253 -3.10 1.59 -32.28
CA THR A 253 -2.89 0.29 -32.93
C THR A 253 -3.69 -0.79 -32.20
N LEU A 254 -4.55 -1.51 -32.92
CA LEU A 254 -5.35 -2.60 -32.39
C LEU A 254 -4.75 -3.94 -32.85
N VAL A 255 -4.21 -4.70 -31.90
CA VAL A 255 -3.50 -5.95 -32.19
C VAL A 255 -4.42 -7.13 -31.98
N ALA A 256 -4.60 -7.94 -33.02
CA ALA A 256 -5.42 -9.15 -32.98
C ALA A 256 -4.71 -10.35 -32.33
N GLY A 257 -3.37 -10.30 -32.23
CA GLY A 257 -2.57 -11.34 -31.58
C GLY A 257 -2.87 -11.49 -30.09
N MET A 258 -2.62 -12.70 -29.58
CA MET A 258 -2.77 -13.06 -28.17
C MET A 258 -1.38 -13.30 -27.56
N PRO A 259 -0.64 -12.26 -27.14
CA PRO A 259 0.58 -12.50 -26.38
C PRO A 259 0.24 -13.16 -25.03
N VAL A 260 1.17 -13.94 -24.48
CA VAL A 260 1.03 -14.50 -23.14
C VAL A 260 1.28 -13.38 -22.13
N SER A 261 0.25 -12.99 -21.37
CA SER A 261 0.36 -12.06 -20.24
C SER A 261 0.25 -12.80 -18.92
N PHE A 262 1.09 -12.47 -17.95
CA PHE A 262 1.01 -12.98 -16.59
C PHE A 262 1.27 -11.84 -15.61
N ARG A 263 0.46 -11.79 -14.54
CA ARG A 263 0.69 -10.85 -13.45
C ARG A 263 1.81 -11.38 -12.55
N TYR A 264 2.82 -10.56 -12.34
CA TYR A 264 3.87 -10.83 -11.36
C TYR A 264 3.80 -9.73 -10.31
N ARG A 265 3.65 -10.11 -9.04
CA ARG A 265 3.59 -9.14 -7.94
C ARG A 265 4.98 -8.53 -7.73
N LEU A 266 5.22 -7.39 -8.39
CA LEU A 266 6.45 -6.63 -8.25
C LEU A 266 6.30 -5.49 -7.26
N TYR A 267 5.07 -5.04 -7.06
CA TYR A 267 4.83 -3.88 -6.24
C TYR A 267 4.98 -4.20 -4.74
N GLU A 268 4.40 -5.32 -4.30
CA GLU A 268 4.48 -5.78 -2.90
C GLU A 268 5.93 -6.16 -2.51
N PRO A 269 6.51 -5.55 -1.46
CA PRO A 269 7.84 -5.93 -1.01
C PRO A 269 7.83 -7.36 -0.44
N LYS A 270 8.84 -8.15 -0.80
CA LYS A 270 9.02 -9.52 -0.30
C LYS A 270 10.33 -9.65 0.45
N THR A 271 10.25 -9.82 1.76
CA THR A 271 11.41 -10.13 2.61
C THR A 271 11.59 -11.65 2.68
N PRO A 272 12.70 -12.22 2.16
CA PRO A 272 12.97 -13.64 2.29
C PRO A 272 13.31 -13.99 3.76
N GLU A 273 12.89 -15.17 4.21
CA GLU A 273 13.31 -15.70 5.50
C GLU A 273 14.82 -16.01 5.49
N ARG A 274 15.52 -15.56 6.53
CA ARG A 274 16.95 -15.84 6.70
C ARG A 274 17.12 -16.99 7.69
N PRO A 275 17.75 -18.12 7.29
CA PRO A 275 18.01 -19.20 8.22
C PRO A 275 18.98 -18.75 9.30
N LEU A 276 18.67 -19.10 10.55
CA LEU A 276 19.60 -18.97 11.67
C LEU A 276 20.61 -20.10 11.60
N VAL A 277 21.83 -19.79 11.21
CA VAL A 277 22.96 -20.72 11.36
C VAL A 277 23.40 -20.64 12.82
N GLN A 278 23.25 -21.73 13.56
CA GLN A 278 23.83 -21.83 14.89
C GLN A 278 25.35 -21.97 14.72
N ASP A 279 26.11 -21.10 15.37
CA ASP A 279 27.54 -21.36 15.55
C ASP A 279 27.66 -22.67 16.34
N GLU A 280 28.42 -23.63 15.82
CA GLU A 280 28.85 -24.75 16.64
C GLU A 280 29.65 -24.16 17.81
N GLU A 281 29.03 -24.09 18.99
CA GLU A 281 29.75 -23.82 20.22
C GLU A 281 30.89 -24.84 20.29
N ARG A 282 32.11 -24.38 20.00
CA ARG A 282 33.32 -25.04 20.51
C ARG A 282 33.25 -24.91 22.01
N THR A 283 32.53 -25.85 22.62
CA THR A 283 32.56 -26.10 24.05
C THR A 283 34.03 -26.31 24.40
N VAL A 284 34.61 -25.30 25.05
CA VAL A 284 35.87 -25.49 25.76
C VAL A 284 35.54 -26.54 26.81
N ASN A 285 36.04 -27.77 26.62
CA ASN A 285 35.90 -28.83 27.62
C ASN A 285 36.22 -28.23 28.98
N ALA A 286 35.29 -28.33 29.93
CA ALA A 286 35.54 -27.92 31.30
C ALA A 286 36.83 -28.60 31.79
N PRO A 287 37.68 -27.91 32.59
CA PRO A 287 38.94 -28.49 33.04
C PRO A 287 38.67 -29.84 33.70
N VAL A 288 39.32 -30.88 33.18
CA VAL A 288 39.22 -32.23 33.71
C VAL A 288 39.94 -32.24 35.06
N PHE A 289 39.18 -32.26 36.15
CA PHE A 289 39.73 -32.55 37.47
C PHE A 289 39.86 -34.06 37.61
N PHE A 290 41.09 -34.56 37.62
CA PHE A 290 41.35 -35.96 37.97
C PHE A 290 41.11 -36.14 39.48
N GLU A 291 40.12 -36.95 39.85
CA GLU A 291 39.95 -37.40 41.24
C GLU A 291 41.13 -38.29 41.64
N GLY A 292 41.80 -37.90 42.74
CA GLY A 292 42.64 -38.82 43.50
C GLY A 292 44.14 -38.69 43.27
N ALA A 293 44.73 -37.57 43.67
CA ALA A 293 46.05 -37.65 44.29
C ALA A 293 45.89 -38.41 45.62
N PRO A 294 46.54 -39.58 45.81
CA PRO A 294 46.40 -40.32 47.06
C PRO A 294 46.92 -39.47 48.23
N PRO A 295 46.25 -39.47 49.39
CA PRO A 295 46.62 -38.61 50.50
C PRO A 295 48.05 -38.93 50.97
N LEU A 296 48.84 -37.88 51.18
CA LEU A 296 50.20 -37.94 51.71
C LEU A 296 50.22 -38.83 52.96
N ARG A 297 50.95 -39.94 52.88
CA ARG A 297 51.18 -40.87 53.98
C ARG A 297 51.85 -40.09 55.11
N ARG A 298 51.16 -39.88 56.23
CA ARG A 298 51.76 -39.26 57.43
C ARG A 298 52.98 -40.09 57.83
N LEU A 299 54.15 -39.48 57.79
CA LEU A 299 55.37 -40.07 58.35
C LEU A 299 55.11 -40.37 59.84
N PRO A 300 55.50 -41.56 60.34
CA PRO A 300 55.35 -41.89 61.75
C PRO A 300 56.18 -40.92 62.61
N PRO A 301 55.72 -40.60 63.83
CA PRO A 301 56.41 -39.68 64.72
C PRO A 301 57.83 -40.16 65.01
N SER A 302 58.79 -39.25 64.94
CA SER A 302 60.17 -39.47 65.38
C SER A 302 60.18 -39.94 66.84
N GLN A 303 60.80 -41.10 67.09
CA GLN A 303 61.07 -41.56 68.45
C GLN A 303 61.94 -40.53 69.19
N PRO A 304 61.70 -40.31 70.49
CA PRO A 304 62.46 -39.35 71.28
C PRO A 304 63.93 -39.76 71.35
N GLY A 305 64.80 -38.77 71.11
CA GLY A 305 66.25 -38.92 71.13
C GLY A 305 66.76 -39.39 72.49
N TRP A 306 67.80 -40.23 72.42
CA TRP A 306 68.57 -40.68 73.57
C TRP A 306 69.24 -39.49 74.27
N GLU A 307 69.11 -39.43 75.60
CA GLU A 307 69.87 -38.53 76.48
C GLU A 307 71.23 -39.15 76.80
N GLY A 308 72.31 -38.42 76.51
CA GLY A 308 73.67 -38.71 76.98
C GLY A 308 74.23 -37.50 77.71
N ARG A 309 74.63 -37.72 78.96
CA ARG A 309 75.10 -36.79 80.00
C ARG A 309 76.16 -35.76 79.56
N ASN A 310 76.11 -34.63 80.27
CA ASN A 310 77.16 -33.64 80.64
C ASN A 310 78.52 -33.72 79.94
#